data_AF-A0A8B6DCR9-F1
#
_entry.id   AF-A0A8B6DCR9-F1
#
_cell.length_a   1.000
_cell.length_b   1.000
_cell.length_c   1.000
_cell.angle_alpha   90.00
_cell.angle_beta   90.00
_cell.angle_gamma   90.00
#
_symmetry.space_group_name_H-M   'P 1'
#
loop_
_entity.id
_entity.type
_entity.pdbx_description
1 polymer ?
#
loop_
_entity_poly.entity_id
_entity_poly.type
_entity_poly.pdbx_seq_one_letter_code
_entity_poly.pdbx_strand_id
1 'polypeptide(L)'
;MYLAGCRAFGIVDKLFTGPLWRIIENADHILDLNEVWEEFKGFLEIYSQDASDLVEGKILYKNFTNIDEIFDCLFAVEDEELNILTSEALQIILLNFQLILERQLSDCLPGGILNENTDGIDINLREQSKSVATTNIISERDFANLDRLQREKPNANLIALEGIILFANNKTVKWLNNLESEKKSQYFKIARHRTPEIIRQFKERKIEIRDQHLLLLKKREADKLKKQLQKQQEIEKISKDIQNIGGLWQNIEDIDKFLFNLTQNEKIEAVKTQLKFRKKVLHMNVEDKTHFTIFL
;
A
#
# COMPACT_ATOMS: atom_id res chain seq x y z
N MET A 1 -16.27 -27.67 2.89
CA MET A 1 -15.28 -26.58 2.70
C MET A 1 -15.93 -25.21 2.45
N TYR A 2 -16.72 -24.99 1.39
CA TYR A 2 -17.35 -23.66 1.14
C TYR A 2 -18.29 -23.19 2.26
N LEU A 3 -19.10 -24.08 2.84
CA LEU A 3 -20.00 -23.73 3.95
C LEU A 3 -19.25 -23.33 5.23
N ALA A 4 -18.21 -24.08 5.58
CA ALA A 4 -17.34 -23.80 6.73
C ALA A 4 -16.65 -22.42 6.60
N GLY A 5 -16.15 -22.09 5.40
CA GLY A 5 -15.56 -20.78 5.12
C GLY A 5 -16.57 -19.64 5.24
N CYS A 6 -17.78 -19.79 4.68
CA CYS A 6 -18.84 -18.79 4.83
C CYS A 6 -19.23 -18.58 6.29
N ARG A 7 -19.36 -19.66 7.07
CA ARG A 7 -19.64 -19.59 8.51
C ARG A 7 -18.50 -18.90 9.27
N ALA A 8 -17.25 -19.24 8.98
CA ALA A 8 -16.08 -18.60 9.58
C ALA A 8 -16.08 -17.09 9.34
N PHE A 9 -16.38 -16.62 8.12
CA PHE A 9 -16.54 -15.19 7.85
C PHE A 9 -17.69 -14.54 8.63
N GLY A 10 -18.82 -15.24 8.78
CA GLY A 10 -19.93 -14.75 9.61
C GLY A 10 -19.55 -14.61 11.08
N ILE A 11 -18.84 -15.59 11.63
CA ILE A 11 -18.31 -15.56 13.00
C ILE A 11 -17.33 -14.39 13.17
N VAL A 12 -16.42 -14.21 12.20
CA VAL A 12 -15.47 -13.09 12.16
C VAL A 12 -16.19 -11.73 12.22
N ASP A 13 -17.23 -11.57 11.42
CA ASP A 13 -18.03 -10.34 11.39
C ASP A 13 -18.70 -10.05 12.74
N LYS A 14 -19.37 -11.07 13.28
CA LYS A 14 -20.17 -10.94 14.50
C LYS A 14 -19.33 -10.76 15.75
N LEU A 15 -18.25 -11.52 15.88
CA LEU A 15 -17.47 -11.55 17.12
C LEU A 15 -16.42 -10.43 17.20
N PHE A 16 -15.87 -9.95 16.09
CA PHE A 16 -14.84 -8.93 16.17
C PHE A 16 -14.82 -7.86 15.07
N THR A 17 -14.99 -8.10 13.77
CA THR A 17 -14.82 -6.98 12.80
C THR A 17 -15.92 -5.93 12.92
N GLY A 18 -17.18 -6.34 13.08
CA GLY A 18 -18.28 -5.42 13.36
C GLY A 18 -18.08 -4.64 14.68
N PRO A 19 -17.84 -5.33 15.81
CA PRO A 19 -17.46 -4.69 17.07
C PRO A 19 -16.29 -3.70 16.98
N LEU A 20 -15.20 -4.11 16.35
CA LEU A 20 -14.00 -3.30 16.12
C LEU A 20 -14.33 -2.04 15.33
N TRP A 21 -15.15 -2.15 14.28
CA TRP A 21 -15.57 -1.00 13.49
C TRP A 21 -16.33 0.03 14.31
N ARG A 22 -17.23 -0.42 15.20
CA ARG A 22 -17.96 0.48 16.11
C ARG A 22 -17.01 1.18 17.08
N ILE A 23 -15.96 0.53 17.55
CA ILE A 23 -14.95 1.16 18.40
C ILE A 23 -14.21 2.24 17.61
N ILE A 24 -13.78 1.94 16.39
CA ILE A 24 -13.07 2.89 15.52
C ILE A 24 -13.93 4.12 15.19
N GLU A 25 -15.21 3.90 14.88
CA GLU A 25 -16.15 4.99 14.55
C GLU A 25 -16.46 5.89 15.75
N ASN A 26 -16.43 5.35 16.97
CA ASN A 26 -16.73 6.10 18.20
C ASN A 26 -15.48 6.61 18.93
N ALA A 27 -14.28 6.31 18.43
CA ALA A 27 -13.06 6.84 19.02
C ALA A 27 -12.96 8.35 18.79
N ASP A 28 -12.60 9.08 19.85
CA ASP A 28 -12.44 10.54 19.80
C ASP A 28 -11.17 10.94 19.06
N HIS A 29 -10.11 10.14 19.16
CA HIS A 29 -8.82 10.41 18.54
C HIS A 29 -8.15 9.16 17.97
N ILE A 30 -7.35 9.33 16.91
CA ILE A 30 -6.68 8.21 16.22
C ILE A 30 -5.71 7.44 17.12
N LEU A 31 -4.99 8.16 18.00
CA LEU A 31 -4.05 7.57 18.96
C LEU A 31 -4.74 6.74 20.06
N ASP A 32 -6.02 7.02 20.34
CA ASP A 32 -6.78 6.23 21.32
C ASP A 32 -7.02 4.79 20.79
N LEU A 33 -6.80 4.56 19.49
CA LEU A 33 -6.89 3.23 18.88
C LEU A 33 -5.64 2.37 19.10
N ASN A 34 -4.51 2.93 19.54
CA ASN A 34 -3.26 2.17 19.70
C ASN A 34 -3.43 1.00 20.68
N GLU A 35 -4.06 1.25 21.83
CA GLU A 35 -4.38 0.21 22.82
C GLU A 35 -5.35 -0.83 22.23
N VAL A 36 -6.32 -0.38 21.42
CA VAL A 36 -7.26 -1.28 20.73
C VAL A 36 -6.55 -2.20 19.75
N TRP A 37 -5.58 -1.68 19.00
CA TRP A 37 -4.79 -2.47 18.06
C TRP A 37 -3.88 -3.48 18.75
N GLU A 38 -3.28 -3.10 19.87
CA GLU A 38 -2.45 -3.98 20.69
C GLU A 38 -3.27 -5.14 21.27
N GLU A 39 -4.43 -4.85 21.87
CA GLU A 39 -5.34 -5.89 22.36
C GLU A 39 -5.85 -6.79 21.23
N PHE A 40 -6.18 -6.20 20.08
CA PHE A 40 -6.65 -6.98 18.93
C PHE A 40 -5.54 -7.87 18.36
N LYS A 41 -4.29 -7.41 18.36
CA LYS A 41 -3.14 -8.25 18.01
C LYS A 41 -3.04 -9.45 18.96
N GLY A 42 -3.10 -9.24 20.28
CA GLY A 42 -3.06 -10.33 21.26
C GLY A 42 -4.21 -11.33 21.08
N PHE A 43 -5.40 -10.84 20.75
CA PHE A 43 -6.55 -11.70 20.38
C PHE A 43 -6.24 -12.57 19.16
N LEU A 44 -5.70 -12.00 18.08
CA LEU A 44 -5.35 -12.75 16.87
C LEU A 44 -4.25 -13.79 17.13
N GLU A 45 -3.26 -13.47 17.95
CA GLU A 45 -2.18 -14.39 18.31
C GLU A 45 -2.70 -15.65 19.02
N ILE A 46 -3.68 -15.49 19.92
CA ILE A 46 -4.28 -16.62 20.64
C ILE A 46 -5.15 -17.46 19.69
N TYR A 47 -6.11 -16.83 19.01
CA TYR A 47 -7.14 -17.56 18.27
C TYR A 47 -6.70 -18.00 16.86
N SER A 48 -5.56 -17.53 16.36
CA SER A 48 -4.93 -18.11 15.17
C SER A 48 -4.34 -19.49 15.44
N GLN A 49 -4.03 -19.83 16.69
CA GLN A 49 -3.53 -21.15 17.10
C GLN A 49 -4.68 -22.10 17.45
N ASP A 50 -5.68 -21.60 18.17
CA ASP A 50 -6.87 -22.38 18.54
C ASP A 50 -8.12 -21.51 18.50
N ALA A 51 -9.01 -21.78 17.55
CA ALA A 51 -10.27 -21.07 17.34
C ALA A 51 -11.49 -21.82 17.92
N SER A 52 -11.29 -22.87 18.72
CA SER A 52 -12.38 -23.73 19.21
C SER A 52 -13.43 -22.93 20.01
N ASP A 53 -12.98 -22.05 20.90
CA ASP A 53 -13.86 -21.18 21.69
C ASP A 53 -14.66 -20.19 20.82
N LEU A 54 -14.14 -19.81 19.66
CA LEU A 54 -14.82 -18.92 18.71
C LEU A 54 -15.94 -19.64 17.97
N VAL A 55 -15.78 -20.93 17.67
CA VAL A 55 -16.83 -21.74 17.04
C VAL A 55 -18.01 -21.96 17.98
N GLU A 56 -17.73 -22.04 19.29
CA GLU A 56 -18.75 -22.17 20.34
C GLU A 56 -19.40 -20.83 20.74
N GLY A 57 -18.92 -19.70 20.20
CA GLY A 57 -19.45 -18.37 20.50
C GLY A 57 -19.20 -17.93 21.94
N LYS A 58 -18.24 -18.54 22.65
CA LYS A 58 -17.96 -18.26 24.07
C LYS A 58 -17.22 -16.95 24.30
N ILE A 59 -16.56 -16.42 23.27
CA ILE A 59 -15.67 -15.27 23.38
C ILE A 59 -16.23 -14.11 22.58
N LEU A 60 -16.43 -12.99 23.26
CA LEU A 60 -16.92 -11.74 22.67
C LEU A 60 -15.84 -10.68 22.79
N TYR A 61 -15.37 -10.11 21.68
CA TYR A 61 -14.42 -9.01 21.74
C TYR A 61 -15.07 -7.78 22.40
N LYS A 62 -14.54 -7.36 23.55
CA LYS A 62 -15.03 -6.23 24.38
C LYS A 62 -16.54 -6.26 24.72
N ASN A 63 -17.16 -7.45 24.78
CA ASN A 63 -18.60 -7.62 25.03
C ASN A 63 -19.53 -6.86 24.06
N PHE A 64 -19.02 -6.45 22.90
CA PHE A 64 -19.83 -5.86 21.86
C PHE A 64 -20.43 -6.98 21.01
N THR A 65 -21.67 -7.35 21.27
CA THR A 65 -22.37 -8.32 20.42
C THR A 65 -23.77 -7.83 20.14
N ASN A 66 -24.08 -7.73 18.86
CA ASN A 66 -25.45 -7.59 18.41
C ASN A 66 -25.99 -9.00 18.24
N ILE A 67 -26.60 -9.53 19.31
CA ILE A 67 -27.27 -10.84 19.28
C ILE A 67 -28.52 -10.66 18.43
N ASP A 68 -28.48 -11.22 17.23
CA ASP A 68 -29.57 -11.21 16.26
C ASP A 68 -29.76 -12.61 15.67
N GLU A 69 -30.76 -12.76 14.81
CA GLU A 69 -31.09 -14.04 14.18
C GLU A 69 -29.87 -14.66 13.45
N ILE A 70 -28.98 -13.83 12.92
CA ILE A 70 -27.75 -14.29 12.24
C ILE A 70 -26.77 -14.88 13.25
N PHE A 71 -26.59 -14.24 14.41
CA PHE A 71 -25.78 -14.78 15.50
C PHE A 71 -26.29 -16.17 15.90
N ASP A 72 -27.59 -16.29 16.18
CA ASP A 72 -28.19 -17.57 16.59
C ASP A 72 -27.98 -18.65 15.52
N CYS A 73 -28.18 -18.32 14.24
CA CYS A 73 -27.92 -19.25 13.13
C CYS A 73 -26.45 -19.70 13.01
N LEU A 74 -25.48 -18.83 13.32
CA LEU A 74 -24.06 -19.17 13.22
C LEU A 74 -23.60 -20.15 14.31
N PHE A 75 -24.23 -20.08 15.49
CA PHE A 75 -23.84 -20.85 16.68
C PHE A 75 -24.76 -22.03 17.01
N ALA A 76 -25.94 -22.14 16.39
CA ALA A 76 -26.85 -23.29 16.56
C ALA A 76 -26.40 -24.58 15.82
N VAL A 77 -25.15 -24.64 15.34
CA VAL A 77 -24.63 -25.75 14.53
C VAL A 77 -24.05 -26.84 15.43
N GLU A 78 -24.70 -28.01 15.44
CA GLU A 78 -24.27 -29.19 16.22
C GLU A 78 -23.39 -30.18 15.42
N ASP A 79 -23.13 -29.90 14.14
CA ASP A 79 -22.30 -30.74 13.27
C ASP A 79 -20.80 -30.63 13.63
N GLU A 80 -20.25 -31.71 14.19
CA GLU A 80 -18.85 -31.79 14.63
C GLU A 80 -17.84 -31.65 13.49
N GLU A 81 -18.10 -32.27 12.33
CA GLU A 81 -17.21 -32.16 11.16
C GLU A 81 -17.20 -30.73 10.63
N LEU A 82 -18.38 -30.11 10.55
CA LEU A 82 -18.49 -28.71 10.16
C LEU A 82 -17.83 -27.76 11.17
N ASN A 83 -17.92 -28.05 12.47
CA ASN A 83 -17.26 -27.28 13.53
C ASN A 83 -15.73 -27.37 13.41
N ILE A 84 -15.16 -28.56 13.18
CA ILE A 84 -13.73 -28.75 12.94
C ILE A 84 -13.28 -27.93 11.73
N LEU A 85 -13.95 -28.09 10.58
CA LEU A 85 -13.61 -27.35 9.35
C LEU A 85 -13.78 -25.83 9.50
N THR A 86 -14.74 -25.38 10.32
CA THR A 86 -14.95 -23.95 10.61
C THR A 86 -13.82 -23.42 11.50
N SER A 87 -13.38 -24.19 12.50
CA SER A 87 -12.24 -23.84 13.36
C SER A 87 -10.95 -23.72 12.55
N GLU A 88 -10.65 -24.69 11.67
CA GLU A 88 -9.49 -24.63 10.77
C GLU A 88 -9.55 -23.39 9.85
N ALA A 89 -10.72 -23.10 9.27
CA ALA A 89 -10.92 -21.92 8.44
C ALA A 89 -10.71 -20.62 9.23
N LEU A 90 -11.22 -20.54 10.47
CA LEU A 90 -11.02 -19.40 11.36
C LEU A 90 -9.53 -19.19 11.66
N GLN A 91 -8.80 -20.23 12.05
CA GLN A 91 -7.37 -20.14 12.34
C GLN A 91 -6.58 -19.57 11.15
N ILE A 92 -6.86 -20.07 9.93
CA ILE A 92 -6.22 -19.56 8.71
C ILE A 92 -6.59 -18.09 8.48
N ILE A 93 -7.86 -17.71 8.63
CA ILE A 93 -8.31 -16.33 8.45
C ILE A 93 -7.61 -15.42 9.48
N LEU A 94 -7.63 -15.78 10.75
CA LEU A 94 -7.06 -14.97 11.85
C LEU A 94 -5.54 -14.82 11.72
N LEU A 95 -4.84 -15.87 11.29
CA LEU A 95 -3.41 -15.78 10.98
C LEU A 95 -3.13 -14.76 9.86
N ASN A 96 -3.95 -14.75 8.80
CA ASN A 96 -3.82 -13.76 7.73
C ASN A 96 -4.16 -12.34 8.20
N PHE A 97 -5.18 -12.19 9.05
CA PHE A 97 -5.50 -10.91 9.68
C PHE A 97 -4.33 -10.40 10.52
N GLN A 98 -3.67 -11.25 11.29
CA GLN A 98 -2.50 -10.89 12.08
C GLN A 98 -1.37 -10.36 11.20
N LEU A 99 -1.02 -11.09 10.13
CA LEU A 99 0.02 -10.65 9.18
C LEU A 99 -0.29 -9.30 8.53
N ILE A 100 -1.57 -9.06 8.20
CA ILE A 100 -2.00 -7.78 7.64
C ILE A 100 -1.91 -6.68 8.69
N LEU A 101 -2.39 -6.94 9.90
CA LEU A 101 -2.39 -5.99 11.01
C LEU A 101 -0.96 -5.56 11.36
N GLU A 102 -0.05 -6.49 11.57
CA GLU A 102 1.35 -6.19 11.90
C GLU A 102 2.04 -5.38 10.80
N ARG A 103 1.73 -5.65 9.53
CA ARG A 103 2.30 -4.94 8.40
C ARG A 103 1.72 -3.53 8.22
N GLN A 104 0.41 -3.36 8.42
CA GLN A 104 -0.29 -2.10 8.13
C GLN A 104 -0.30 -1.16 9.33
N LEU A 105 -0.24 -1.69 10.54
CA LEU A 105 -0.34 -0.95 11.79
C LEU A 105 0.95 -1.03 12.62
N SER A 106 2.09 -1.34 11.98
CA SER A 106 3.41 -1.40 12.65
C SER A 106 3.72 -0.15 13.47
N ASP A 107 3.29 1.02 12.98
CA ASP A 107 3.53 2.30 13.63
C ASP A 107 2.66 2.50 14.88
N CYS A 108 1.48 1.87 14.93
CA CYS A 108 0.52 1.96 16.04
C CYS A 108 0.70 0.85 17.09
N LEU A 109 1.47 -0.19 16.77
CA LEU A 109 1.76 -1.32 17.67
C LEU A 109 2.95 -1.01 18.59
N PRO A 110 3.16 -1.80 19.66
CA PRO A 110 4.34 -1.66 20.52
C PRO A 110 5.65 -1.67 19.73
N GLY A 111 6.50 -0.67 19.96
CA GLY A 111 7.73 -0.44 19.18
C GLY A 111 7.54 0.40 17.91
N GLY A 112 6.31 0.82 17.61
CA GLY A 112 5.97 1.73 16.52
C GLY A 112 6.06 3.20 16.93
N ILE A 113 6.32 4.07 15.94
CA ILE A 113 6.55 5.51 16.15
C ILE A 113 5.36 6.26 16.78
N LEU A 114 4.14 5.71 16.69
CA LEU A 114 2.92 6.30 17.24
C LEU A 114 2.54 5.72 18.60
N ASN A 115 3.18 4.62 19.04
CA ASN A 115 2.92 3.93 20.31
C ASN A 115 4.08 4.11 21.32
N GLU A 116 5.30 4.39 20.86
CA GLU A 116 6.41 4.70 21.78
C GLU A 116 6.21 6.06 22.48
N ASN A 117 5.62 5.99 23.68
CA ASN A 117 5.54 7.10 24.62
C ASN A 117 6.94 7.58 25.02
N THR A 118 7.19 8.88 24.85
CA THR A 118 8.13 9.60 25.71
C THR A 118 7.44 10.85 26.24
N ASP A 119 7.46 10.98 27.56
CA ASP A 119 6.83 12.02 28.37
C ASP A 119 6.97 13.43 27.75
N GLY A 120 5.93 13.87 27.05
CA GLY A 120 5.83 15.19 26.40
C GLY A 120 5.66 15.18 24.88
N ILE A 121 5.96 14.08 24.19
CA ILE A 121 5.78 13.92 22.73
C ILE A 121 4.31 13.57 22.38
N ASP A 122 3.63 12.80 23.24
CA ASP A 122 2.22 12.42 23.07
C ASP A 122 1.28 13.64 22.98
N ILE A 123 1.46 14.64 23.85
CA ILE A 123 0.65 15.88 23.81
C ILE A 123 0.86 16.65 22.49
N ASN A 124 2.10 16.69 21.99
CA ASN A 124 2.41 17.41 20.75
C ASN A 124 1.84 16.66 19.53
N LEU A 125 1.99 15.33 19.48
CA LEU A 125 1.39 14.51 18.44
C LEU A 125 -0.13 14.58 18.45
N ARG A 126 -0.76 14.50 19.62
CA ARG A 126 -2.21 14.59 19.78
C ARG A 126 -2.75 15.95 19.36
N GLU A 127 -2.06 17.04 19.68
CA GLU A 127 -2.46 18.37 19.17
C GLU A 127 -2.21 18.53 17.66
N GLN A 128 -1.11 18.00 17.12
CA GLN A 128 -0.85 18.02 15.67
C GLN A 128 -1.89 17.19 14.88
N SER A 129 -2.31 16.05 15.43
CA SER A 129 -3.23 15.11 14.78
C SER A 129 -4.70 15.28 15.18
N LYS A 130 -5.03 16.30 15.98
CA LYS A 130 -6.40 16.62 16.42
C LYS A 130 -7.43 16.79 15.30
N SER A 131 -6.96 17.18 14.11
CA SER A 131 -7.83 17.38 12.93
C SER A 131 -7.94 16.14 12.04
N VAL A 132 -7.18 15.09 12.33
CA VAL A 132 -7.17 13.82 11.60
C VAL A 132 -8.36 12.99 12.07
N ALA A 133 -9.13 12.45 11.11
CA ALA A 133 -10.22 11.54 11.43
C ALA A 133 -9.68 10.15 11.75
N THR A 134 -10.40 9.43 12.60
CA THR A 134 -10.10 8.04 12.97
C THR A 134 -10.27 7.05 11.81
N THR A 135 -11.03 7.46 10.77
CA THR A 135 -11.29 6.65 9.58
C THR A 135 -10.98 7.42 8.29
N ASN A 136 -10.64 6.68 7.24
CA ASN A 136 -10.47 7.20 5.88
C ASN A 136 -11.80 7.47 5.15
N ILE A 137 -12.95 7.14 5.75
CA ILE A 137 -14.30 7.30 5.16
C ILE A 137 -14.54 8.72 4.65
N ILE A 138 -13.97 9.74 5.31
CA ILE A 138 -14.12 11.13 4.91
C ILE A 138 -13.63 11.34 3.47
N SER A 139 -12.49 10.74 3.11
CA SER A 139 -11.94 10.86 1.76
C SER A 139 -12.84 10.20 0.70
N GLU A 140 -13.38 9.02 0.98
CA GLU A 140 -14.33 8.33 0.08
C GLU A 140 -15.59 9.15 -0.11
N ARG A 141 -16.14 9.69 0.97
CA ARG A 141 -17.31 10.57 0.94
C ARG A 141 -17.04 11.84 0.13
N ASP A 142 -15.85 12.43 0.27
CA ASP A 142 -15.46 13.63 -0.44
C ASP A 142 -15.29 13.36 -1.95
N PHE A 143 -14.73 12.21 -2.33
CA PHE A 143 -14.68 11.77 -3.72
C PHE A 143 -16.08 11.50 -4.29
N ALA A 144 -16.95 10.81 -3.55
CA ALA A 144 -18.33 10.59 -3.98
C ALA A 144 -19.09 11.92 -4.19
N ASN A 145 -18.87 12.89 -3.29
CA ASN A 145 -19.43 14.23 -3.44
C ASN A 145 -18.86 14.97 -4.65
N LEU A 146 -17.55 14.87 -4.88
CA LEU A 146 -16.89 15.47 -6.04
C LEU A 146 -17.44 14.89 -7.34
N ASP A 147 -17.55 13.57 -7.45
CA ASP A 147 -18.09 12.88 -8.62
C ASP A 147 -19.51 13.33 -8.93
N ARG A 148 -20.37 13.40 -7.90
CA ARG A 148 -21.73 13.93 -8.04
C ARG A 148 -21.70 15.38 -8.53
N LEU A 149 -20.88 16.23 -7.90
CA LEU A 149 -20.80 17.65 -8.23
C LEU A 149 -20.29 17.89 -9.65
N GLN A 150 -19.34 17.08 -10.14
CA GLN A 150 -18.86 17.15 -11.51
C GLN A 150 -19.96 16.81 -12.53
N ARG A 151 -20.83 15.84 -12.21
CA ARG A 151 -21.98 15.48 -13.06
C ARG A 151 -23.08 16.55 -13.05
N GLU A 152 -23.39 17.09 -11.88
CA GLU A 152 -24.41 18.14 -11.74
C GLU A 152 -23.95 19.49 -12.30
N LYS A 153 -22.66 19.80 -12.18
CA LYS A 153 -22.08 21.10 -12.49
C LYS A 153 -20.82 20.94 -13.37
N PRO A 154 -20.97 20.42 -14.61
CA PRO A 154 -19.82 20.09 -15.47
C PRO A 154 -18.99 21.31 -15.88
N ASN A 155 -19.61 22.51 -15.88
CA ASN A 155 -18.93 23.76 -16.20
C ASN A 155 -18.29 24.44 -14.97
N ALA A 156 -18.43 23.87 -13.77
CA ALA A 156 -17.83 24.44 -12.56
C ALA A 156 -16.33 24.12 -12.51
N ASN A 157 -15.54 25.14 -12.15
CA ASN A 157 -14.11 24.95 -11.92
C ASN A 157 -13.86 24.07 -10.70
N LEU A 158 -12.78 23.27 -10.74
CA LEU A 158 -12.44 22.36 -9.64
C LEU A 158 -12.30 23.05 -8.28
N ILE A 159 -11.67 24.24 -8.25
CA ILE A 159 -11.54 25.05 -7.02
C ILE A 159 -12.90 25.46 -6.43
N ALA A 160 -13.92 25.66 -7.28
CA ALA A 160 -15.26 25.97 -6.81
C ALA A 160 -15.96 24.73 -6.24
N LEU A 161 -15.76 23.56 -6.86
CA LEU A 161 -16.28 22.29 -6.34
C LEU A 161 -15.65 21.92 -5.00
N GLU A 162 -14.33 22.05 -4.90
CA GLU A 162 -13.57 21.88 -3.65
C GLU A 162 -14.09 22.83 -2.56
N GLY A 163 -14.30 24.11 -2.91
CA GLY A 163 -14.89 25.09 -2.00
C GLY A 163 -16.26 24.67 -1.46
N ILE A 164 -17.12 24.06 -2.29
CA ILE A 164 -18.43 23.53 -1.85
C ILE A 164 -18.26 22.39 -0.86
N ILE A 165 -17.36 21.44 -1.15
CA ILE A 165 -17.09 20.28 -0.30
C ILE A 165 -16.54 20.75 1.05
N LEU A 166 -15.54 21.63 1.06
CA LEU A 166 -14.95 22.20 2.27
C LEU A 166 -15.99 22.97 3.09
N PHE A 167 -16.85 23.77 2.43
CA PHE A 167 -17.89 24.54 3.09
C PHE A 167 -18.93 23.64 3.77
N ALA A 168 -19.23 22.48 3.18
CA ALA A 168 -20.10 21.46 3.78
C ALA A 168 -19.42 20.74 4.96
N ASN A 169 -18.19 20.25 4.76
CA ASN A 169 -17.44 19.48 5.76
C ASN A 169 -17.13 20.30 7.02
N ASN A 170 -16.73 21.57 6.84
CA ASN A 170 -16.43 22.48 7.95
C ASN A 170 -17.70 23.03 8.64
N LYS A 171 -18.89 22.57 8.24
CA LYS A 171 -20.18 23.05 8.77
C LYS A 171 -20.29 24.57 8.71
N THR A 172 -19.70 25.20 7.68
CA THR A 172 -19.54 26.65 7.61
C THR A 172 -20.89 27.37 7.59
N VAL A 173 -21.94 26.76 7.03
CA VAL A 173 -23.32 27.28 7.12
C VAL A 173 -23.79 27.42 8.57
N LYS A 174 -23.59 26.38 9.40
CA LYS A 174 -24.01 26.40 10.81
C LYS A 174 -23.26 27.48 11.57
N TRP A 175 -21.95 27.58 11.36
CA TRP A 175 -21.13 28.64 11.94
C TRP A 175 -21.58 30.04 11.49
N LEU A 176 -21.81 30.26 10.19
CA LEU A 176 -22.28 31.53 9.64
C LEU A 176 -23.66 31.94 10.14
N ASN A 177 -24.54 30.97 10.43
CA ASN A 177 -25.87 31.25 10.95
C ASN A 177 -25.87 31.65 12.43
N ASN A 178 -24.82 31.29 13.17
CA ASN A 178 -24.64 31.68 14.58
C ASN A 178 -23.94 33.04 14.75
N LEU A 179 -23.49 33.67 13.65
CA LEU A 179 -22.85 34.99 13.68
C LEU A 179 -23.86 36.12 13.54
N GLU A 180 -23.54 37.25 14.16
CA GLU A 180 -24.23 38.52 13.95
C GLU A 180 -24.19 38.94 12.47
N SER A 181 -25.26 39.59 12.02
CA SER A 181 -25.44 40.03 10.63
C SER A 181 -24.27 40.90 10.13
N GLU A 182 -23.75 41.77 10.99
CA GLU A 182 -22.64 42.66 10.64
C GLU A 182 -21.33 41.91 10.41
N LYS A 183 -20.96 40.99 11.31
CA LYS A 183 -19.76 40.14 11.15
C LYS A 183 -19.88 39.22 9.94
N LYS A 184 -21.08 38.66 9.70
CA LYS A 184 -21.36 37.85 8.49
C LYS A 184 -21.11 38.63 7.21
N SER A 185 -21.58 39.88 7.14
CA SER A 185 -21.35 40.77 5.99
C SER A 185 -19.86 41.10 5.80
N GLN A 186 -19.13 41.33 6.90
CA GLN A 186 -17.69 41.55 6.85
C GLN A 186 -16.93 40.34 6.26
N TYR A 187 -17.24 39.11 6.71
CA TYR A 187 -16.61 37.91 6.15
C TYR A 187 -16.90 37.72 4.66
N PHE A 188 -18.13 37.97 4.20
CA PHE A 188 -18.44 37.91 2.77
C PHE A 188 -17.69 38.98 1.96
N LYS A 189 -17.50 40.19 2.50
CA LYS A 189 -16.68 41.22 1.85
C LYS A 189 -15.23 40.77 1.71
N ILE A 190 -14.65 40.21 2.78
CA ILE A 190 -13.28 39.69 2.76
C ILE A 190 -13.14 38.55 1.74
N ALA A 191 -14.08 37.60 1.74
CA ALA A 191 -14.06 36.48 0.80
C ALA A 191 -14.10 36.95 -0.66
N ARG A 192 -14.99 37.89 -1.00
CA ARG A 192 -15.06 38.48 -2.35
C ARG A 192 -13.77 39.18 -2.74
N HIS A 193 -13.17 39.94 -1.82
CA HIS A 193 -11.90 40.64 -2.06
C HIS A 193 -10.74 39.66 -2.29
N ARG A 194 -10.68 38.55 -1.56
CA ARG A 194 -9.60 37.55 -1.67
C ARG A 194 -9.77 36.57 -2.84
N THR A 195 -10.99 36.42 -3.37
CA THR A 195 -11.29 35.45 -4.44
C THR A 195 -10.36 35.61 -5.68
N PRO A 196 -10.11 36.81 -6.22
CA PRO A 196 -9.24 36.97 -7.38
C PRO A 196 -7.80 36.50 -7.13
N GLU A 197 -7.27 36.78 -5.93
CA GLU A 197 -5.93 36.36 -5.53
C GLU A 197 -5.82 34.83 -5.44
N ILE A 198 -6.80 34.19 -4.82
CA ILE A 198 -6.87 32.72 -4.71
C ILE A 198 -6.91 32.08 -6.11
N ILE A 199 -7.72 32.62 -7.02
CA ILE A 199 -7.79 32.13 -8.41
C ILE A 199 -6.45 32.31 -9.13
N ARG A 200 -5.75 33.43 -8.91
CA ARG A 200 -4.42 33.66 -9.48
C ARG A 200 -3.41 32.63 -8.98
N GLN A 201 -3.31 32.46 -7.66
CA GLN A 201 -2.42 31.47 -7.04
C GLN A 201 -2.69 30.05 -7.54
N PHE A 202 -3.97 29.67 -7.70
CA PHE A 202 -4.33 28.36 -8.25
C PHE A 202 -3.86 28.17 -9.70
N LYS A 203 -3.98 29.20 -10.54
CA LYS A 203 -3.49 29.15 -11.93
C LYS A 203 -1.98 29.04 -12.00
N GLU A 204 -1.27 29.83 -11.20
CA GLU A 204 0.20 29.80 -11.09
C GLU A 204 0.67 28.42 -10.64
N ARG A 205 0.07 27.87 -9.58
CA ARG A 205 0.40 26.53 -9.09
C ARG A 205 0.13 25.43 -10.12
N LYS A 206 -0.96 25.55 -10.89
CA LYS A 206 -1.27 24.60 -11.97
C LYS A 206 -0.21 24.61 -13.08
N ILE A 207 0.35 25.77 -13.40
CA ILE A 207 1.44 25.89 -14.38
C ILE A 207 2.71 25.27 -13.80
N GLU A 208 3.06 25.60 -12.55
CA GLU A 208 4.24 25.06 -11.87
C GLU A 208 4.24 23.52 -11.82
N ILE A 209 3.11 22.92 -11.41
CA ILE A 209 2.96 21.46 -11.36
C ILE A 209 3.13 20.84 -12.75
N ARG A 210 2.59 21.47 -13.80
CA ARG A 210 2.74 20.99 -15.17
C ARG A 210 4.20 21.02 -15.61
N ASP A 211 4.91 22.11 -15.32
CA ASP A 211 6.31 22.27 -15.69
C ASP A 211 7.21 21.28 -14.95
N GLN A 212 6.96 21.06 -13.66
CA GLN A 212 7.63 20.03 -12.87
C GLN A 212 7.41 18.63 -13.46
N HIS A 213 6.18 18.30 -13.86
CA HIS A 213 5.88 17.02 -14.49
C HIS A 213 6.61 16.85 -15.83
N LEU A 214 6.67 17.92 -16.63
CA LEU A 214 7.37 17.91 -17.92
C LEU A 214 8.88 17.75 -17.76
N LEU A 215 9.48 18.36 -16.74
CA LEU A 215 10.89 18.17 -16.38
C LEU A 215 11.18 16.73 -15.95
N LEU A 216 10.31 16.14 -15.13
CA LEU A 216 10.44 14.74 -14.71
C LEU A 216 10.36 13.77 -15.89
N LEU A 217 9.46 14.02 -16.84
CA LEU A 217 9.36 13.21 -18.06
C LEU A 217 10.63 13.31 -18.90
N LYS A 218 11.14 14.51 -19.15
CA LYS A 218 12.40 14.72 -19.89
C LYS A 218 13.58 14.02 -19.21
N LYS A 219 13.66 14.08 -17.88
CA LYS A 219 14.70 13.39 -17.12
C LYS A 219 14.60 11.86 -17.28
N ARG A 220 13.39 11.30 -17.21
CA ARG A 220 13.15 9.87 -17.44
C ARG A 220 13.53 9.44 -18.86
N GLU A 221 13.22 10.25 -19.86
CA GLU A 221 13.62 9.99 -21.26
C GLU A 221 15.13 10.02 -21.42
N ALA A 222 15.81 11.03 -20.87
CA ALA A 222 17.26 11.13 -20.89
C ALA A 222 17.94 9.95 -20.19
N ASP A 223 17.43 9.54 -19.02
CA ASP A 223 17.93 8.38 -18.28
C ASP A 223 17.72 7.07 -19.07
N LYS A 224 16.58 6.93 -19.75
CA LYS A 224 16.30 5.78 -20.62
C LYS A 224 17.27 5.75 -21.80
N LEU A 225 17.49 6.88 -22.47
CA LEU A 225 18.42 6.99 -23.59
C LEU A 225 19.86 6.70 -23.15
N LYS A 226 20.29 7.23 -22.00
CA LYS A 226 21.61 6.96 -21.43
C LYS A 226 21.79 5.48 -21.12
N LYS A 227 20.80 4.83 -20.51
CA LYS A 227 20.83 3.37 -20.24
C LYS A 227 20.86 2.56 -21.54
N GLN A 228 20.13 2.98 -22.57
CA GLN A 228 20.16 2.33 -23.88
C GLN A 228 21.55 2.47 -24.54
N LEU A 229 22.12 3.67 -24.54
CA LEU A 229 23.45 3.93 -25.08
C LEU A 229 24.53 3.13 -24.33
N GLN A 230 24.46 3.10 -23.00
CA GLN A 230 25.38 2.29 -22.19
C GLN A 230 25.27 0.79 -22.50
N LYS A 231 24.05 0.27 -22.67
CA LYS A 231 23.84 -1.12 -23.09
C LYS A 231 24.40 -1.38 -24.49
N GLN A 232 24.19 -0.48 -25.45
CA GLN A 232 24.75 -0.59 -26.79
C GLN A 232 26.28 -0.57 -26.78
N GLN A 233 26.89 0.35 -26.03
CA GLN A 233 28.34 0.42 -25.85
C GLN A 233 28.90 -0.85 -25.19
N GLU A 234 28.19 -1.40 -24.20
CA GLU A 234 28.59 -2.66 -23.57
C GLU A 234 28.53 -3.84 -24.57
N ILE A 235 27.44 -3.94 -25.35
CA ILE A 235 27.29 -4.96 -26.40
C ILE A 235 28.38 -4.82 -27.47
N GLU A 236 28.67 -3.60 -27.92
CA GLU A 236 29.70 -3.33 -28.92
C GLU A 236 31.09 -3.71 -28.38
N LYS A 237 31.40 -3.38 -27.12
CA LYS A 237 32.65 -3.77 -26.48
C LYS A 237 32.80 -5.29 -26.42
N ILE A 238 31.79 -6.00 -25.93
CA ILE A 238 31.83 -7.47 -25.86
C ILE A 238 31.95 -8.08 -27.27
N SER A 239 31.34 -7.45 -28.28
CA SER A 239 31.45 -7.89 -29.68
C SER A 239 32.83 -7.63 -30.29
N LYS A 240 33.54 -6.58 -29.87
CA LYS A 240 34.95 -6.37 -30.27
C LYS A 240 35.88 -7.35 -29.54
N ASP A 241 35.63 -7.57 -28.25
CA ASP A 241 36.42 -8.51 -27.45
C ASP A 241 36.32 -9.94 -28.01
N ILE A 242 35.13 -10.38 -28.47
CA ILE A 242 34.96 -11.69 -29.12
C ILE A 242 35.74 -11.81 -30.43
N GLN A 243 35.79 -10.73 -31.23
CA GLN A 243 36.54 -10.71 -32.48
C GLN A 243 38.05 -10.82 -32.22
N ASN A 244 38.56 -10.15 -31.18
CA ASN A 244 39.97 -10.21 -30.79
C ASN A 244 40.41 -11.61 -30.35
N ILE A 245 39.50 -12.42 -29.82
CA ILE A 245 39.77 -13.80 -29.36
C ILE A 245 39.65 -14.83 -30.50
N GLY A 246 39.35 -14.39 -31.73
CA GLY A 246 39.23 -15.25 -32.91
C GLY A 246 37.79 -15.64 -33.28
N GLY A 247 36.79 -14.99 -32.68
CA GLY A 247 35.37 -15.18 -33.00
C GLY A 247 34.64 -16.12 -32.04
N LEU A 248 33.41 -16.49 -32.41
CA LEU A 248 32.55 -17.35 -31.60
C LEU A 248 32.97 -18.82 -31.76
N TRP A 249 33.27 -19.50 -30.66
CA TRP A 249 33.59 -20.93 -30.69
C TRP A 249 32.30 -21.73 -30.84
N GLN A 250 32.19 -22.59 -31.85
CA GLN A 250 30.99 -23.38 -32.10
C GLN A 250 31.18 -24.84 -31.70
N ASN A 251 32.36 -25.41 -31.96
CA ASN A 251 32.68 -26.82 -31.72
C ASN A 251 33.85 -26.98 -30.73
N ILE A 252 34.00 -28.18 -30.16
CA ILE A 252 35.08 -28.51 -29.19
C ILE A 252 36.47 -28.29 -29.82
N GLU A 253 36.60 -28.60 -31.11
CA GLU A 253 37.84 -28.39 -31.89
C GLU A 253 38.23 -26.90 -31.98
N ASP A 254 37.25 -25.99 -32.04
CA ASP A 254 37.52 -24.54 -32.02
C ASP A 254 38.04 -24.11 -30.66
N ILE A 255 37.45 -24.65 -29.59
CA ILE A 255 37.83 -24.35 -28.20
C ILE A 255 39.29 -24.75 -27.98
N ASP A 256 39.67 -25.97 -28.36
CA ASP A 256 41.04 -26.45 -28.18
C ASP A 256 42.03 -25.66 -29.02
N LYS A 257 41.68 -25.32 -30.26
CA LYS A 257 42.52 -24.53 -31.17
C LYS A 257 42.81 -23.12 -30.65
N PHE A 258 41.79 -22.42 -30.14
CA PHE A 258 41.94 -21.05 -29.65
C PHE A 258 42.53 -20.99 -28.24
N LEU A 259 42.36 -22.04 -27.42
CA LEU A 259 42.96 -22.12 -26.08
C LEU A 259 44.41 -22.64 -26.08
N PHE A 260 44.87 -23.32 -27.13
CA PHE A 260 46.21 -23.93 -27.16
C PHE A 260 47.35 -22.90 -27.00
N ASN A 261 47.18 -21.70 -27.55
CA ASN A 261 48.22 -20.67 -27.61
C ASN A 261 48.14 -19.60 -26.49
N LEU A 262 47.21 -19.73 -25.54
CA LEU A 262 46.97 -18.73 -24.50
C LEU A 262 47.57 -19.15 -23.16
N THR A 263 48.01 -18.17 -22.36
CA THR A 263 48.42 -18.41 -20.97
C THR A 263 47.21 -18.71 -20.08
N GLN A 264 47.43 -19.32 -18.91
CA GLN A 264 46.34 -19.76 -18.03
C GLN A 264 45.35 -18.64 -17.66
N ASN A 265 45.85 -17.42 -17.42
CA ASN A 265 45.00 -16.25 -17.14
C ASN A 265 44.22 -15.77 -18.37
N GLU A 266 44.82 -15.81 -19.55
CA GLU A 266 44.16 -15.43 -20.81
C GLU A 266 43.08 -16.44 -21.21
N LYS A 267 43.27 -17.74 -20.93
CA LYS A 267 42.24 -18.78 -21.15
C LYS A 267 40.97 -18.49 -20.35
N ILE A 268 41.12 -18.13 -19.07
CA ILE A 268 39.99 -17.81 -18.19
C ILE A 268 39.23 -16.58 -18.70
N GLU A 269 39.94 -15.53 -19.11
CA GLU A 269 39.30 -14.32 -19.64
C GLU A 269 38.66 -14.53 -21.02
N ALA A 270 39.25 -15.38 -21.87
CA ALA A 270 38.67 -15.77 -23.15
C ALA A 270 37.34 -16.52 -22.96
N VAL A 271 37.30 -17.51 -22.07
CA VAL A 271 36.08 -18.26 -21.73
C VAL A 271 35.01 -17.34 -21.13
N LYS A 272 35.37 -16.47 -20.17
CA LYS A 272 34.43 -15.49 -19.59
C LYS A 272 33.83 -14.57 -20.66
N THR A 273 34.63 -14.16 -21.64
CA THR A 273 34.17 -13.30 -22.75
C THR A 273 33.19 -14.03 -23.66
N GLN A 274 33.44 -15.29 -24.00
CA GLN A 274 32.52 -16.16 -24.74
C GLN A 274 31.17 -16.33 -24.02
N LEU A 275 31.20 -16.54 -22.70
CA LEU A 275 30.00 -16.68 -21.89
C LEU A 275 29.20 -15.37 -21.79
N LYS A 276 29.90 -14.23 -21.60
CA LYS A 276 29.26 -12.91 -21.59
C LYS A 276 28.60 -12.59 -22.93
N PHE A 277 29.26 -12.90 -24.06
CA PHE A 277 28.71 -12.67 -25.39
C PHE A 277 27.45 -13.51 -25.63
N ARG A 278 27.49 -14.82 -25.34
CA ARG A 278 26.32 -15.71 -25.50
C ARG A 278 25.14 -15.30 -24.61
N LYS A 279 25.40 -14.85 -23.38
CA LYS A 279 24.35 -14.41 -22.45
C LYS A 279 23.77 -13.03 -22.78
N LYS A 280 24.63 -12.04 -23.08
CA LYS A 280 24.21 -10.63 -23.21
C LYS A 280 23.88 -10.21 -24.65
N VAL A 281 24.52 -10.81 -25.65
CA VAL A 281 24.34 -10.45 -27.07
C VAL A 281 23.41 -11.44 -27.78
N LEU A 282 23.62 -12.75 -27.59
CA LEU A 282 22.79 -13.79 -28.21
C LEU A 282 21.55 -14.17 -27.39
N HIS A 283 21.38 -13.57 -26.20
CA HIS A 283 20.24 -13.81 -25.30
C HIS A 283 19.98 -15.29 -25.00
N MET A 284 21.03 -16.12 -24.98
CA MET A 284 20.90 -17.52 -24.59
C MET A 284 20.70 -17.60 -23.08
N ASN A 285 19.44 -17.76 -22.65
CA ASN A 285 19.12 -18.11 -21.28
C ASN A 285 19.44 -19.59 -21.08
N VAL A 286 20.34 -19.87 -20.16
CA VAL A 286 20.69 -21.24 -19.79
C VAL A 286 19.64 -21.73 -18.80
N GLU A 287 18.75 -22.61 -19.25
CA GLU A 287 17.71 -23.22 -18.39
C GLU A 287 18.31 -24.17 -17.34
N ASP A 288 19.54 -24.66 -17.56
CA ASP A 288 20.18 -25.64 -16.69
C ASP A 288 21.57 -25.18 -16.20
N LYS A 289 21.67 -24.87 -14.90
CA LYS A 289 22.93 -24.41 -14.27
C LYS A 289 24.00 -25.51 -14.16
N THR A 290 23.66 -26.76 -14.44
CA THR A 290 24.55 -27.93 -14.27
C THR A 290 25.67 -28.04 -15.32
N HIS A 291 25.53 -27.40 -16.49
CA HIS A 291 26.54 -27.47 -17.56
C HIS A 291 27.79 -26.60 -17.33
N PHE A 292 27.85 -25.82 -16.26
CA PHE A 292 29.00 -24.97 -15.92
C PHE A 292 30.04 -25.64 -15.02
N THR A 293 29.78 -26.84 -14.51
CA THR A 293 30.67 -27.56 -13.59
C THR A 293 31.81 -28.33 -14.27
N ILE A 294 31.93 -28.28 -15.60
CA ILE A 294 32.94 -29.06 -16.34
C ILE A 294 34.25 -28.26 -16.58
N PHE A 295 34.28 -26.95 -16.29
CA PHE A 295 35.44 -26.10 -16.57
C PHE A 295 35.96 -25.28 -15.37
N LEU A 296 35.64 -25.69 -14.15
CA LEU A 296 36.35 -25.30 -12.92
C LEU A 296 37.13 -26.52 -12.40
#